data_AF-A0A2A5M2X7-F1
#
_entry.id   AF-A0A2A5M2X7-F1
#
_cell.length_a   1.000
_cell.length_b   1.000
_cell.length_c   1.000
_cell.angle_alpha   90.00
_cell.angle_beta   90.00
_cell.angle_gamma   90.00
#
_symmetry.space_group_name_H-M   'P 1'
#
loop_
_entity.id
_entity.type
_entity.pdbx_description
1 polymer ?
#
loop_
_entity_poly.entity_id
_entity_poly.type
_entity_poly.pdbx_seq_one_letter_code
_entity_poly.pdbx_strand_id
1 'polypeptide(L)'
;YSVVNDTMLNPIMAFSWALKQYKEEAALKVITPLKAQELKEKLFDYWHQSPINLKAEKNHPSVFVNLMESFGLNLADFTNTEHNFLGSLDKHFKQDFLFKRFLSSSNGTIPSFANLFFVSPFSNISTSKFQKTYLDLT
;
A
#
# COMPACT_ATOMS: atom_id res chain seq x y z
N TYR A 1 -2.13 -15.41 16.89
CA TYR A 1 -2.40 -14.69 18.14
C TYR A 1 -1.39 -14.98 19.26
N SER A 2 -0.73 -16.16 19.34
CA SER A 2 0.26 -16.43 20.42
C SER A 2 1.37 -15.38 20.48
N VAL A 3 2.05 -15.12 19.35
CA VAL A 3 3.18 -14.18 19.29
C VAL A 3 2.84 -12.77 19.79
N VAL A 4 1.63 -12.26 19.54
CA VAL A 4 1.21 -10.93 20.01
C VAL A 4 0.98 -10.91 21.52
N ASN A 5 0.35 -11.96 22.06
CA ASN A 5 0.13 -12.08 23.50
C ASN A 5 1.43 -12.35 24.28
N ASP A 6 2.38 -13.06 23.66
CA ASP A 6 3.64 -13.45 24.29
C ASP A 6 4.68 -12.33 24.28
N THR A 7 4.55 -11.34 23.38
CA THR A 7 5.49 -10.21 23.22
C THR A 7 4.98 -8.89 23.80
N MET A 8 3.68 -8.76 24.06
CA MET A 8 3.13 -7.53 24.61
C MET A 8 3.26 -7.48 26.13
N LEU A 9 4.06 -6.52 26.59
CA LEU A 9 4.33 -6.23 28.00
C LEU A 9 3.07 -5.86 28.82
N ASN A 10 1.89 -5.70 28.20
CA ASN A 10 0.65 -5.32 28.86
C ASN A 10 -0.59 -6.03 28.26
N PRO A 11 -1.16 -7.04 28.94
CA PRO A 11 -2.30 -7.80 28.43
C PRO A 11 -3.59 -6.98 28.31
N ILE A 12 -3.77 -5.94 29.14
CA ILE A 12 -4.94 -5.04 29.07
C ILE A 12 -4.88 -4.22 27.78
N MET A 13 -3.68 -3.73 27.43
CA MET A 13 -3.46 -2.99 26.18
C MET A 13 -3.69 -3.89 24.96
N ALA A 14 -3.16 -5.11 24.98
CA ALA A 14 -3.38 -6.11 23.93
C ALA A 14 -4.87 -6.41 23.74
N PHE A 15 -5.61 -6.63 24.83
CA PHE A 15 -7.06 -6.85 24.78
C PHE A 15 -7.82 -5.64 24.24
N SER A 16 -7.46 -4.42 24.66
CA SER A 16 -8.05 -3.18 24.15
C SER A 16 -7.86 -3.04 22.63
N TRP A 17 -6.66 -3.32 22.12
CA TRP A 17 -6.37 -3.33 20.69
C TRP A 17 -7.14 -4.41 19.94
N ALA A 18 -7.20 -5.64 20.47
CA ALA A 18 -7.98 -6.72 19.89
C ALA A 18 -9.48 -6.37 19.79
N LEU A 19 -10.05 -5.78 20.85
CA LEU A 19 -11.46 -5.36 20.86
C LEU A 19 -11.72 -4.23 19.86
N LYS A 20 -10.80 -3.27 19.75
CA LYS A 20 -10.89 -2.20 18.75
C LYS A 20 -10.89 -2.78 17.34
N GLN A 21 -9.93 -3.66 17.03
CA GLN A 21 -9.83 -4.30 15.72
C GLN A 21 -11.08 -5.13 15.40
N TYR A 22 -11.59 -5.91 16.35
CA TYR A 22 -12.83 -6.67 16.18
C TYR A 22 -14.02 -5.78 15.77
N LYS A 23 -14.17 -4.61 16.41
CA LYS A 23 -15.23 -3.65 16.08
C LYS A 23 -15.05 -3.05 14.68
N GLU A 24 -13.82 -2.71 14.31
CA GLU A 24 -13.50 -2.20 12.97
C GLU A 24 -13.79 -3.24 11.88
N GLU A 25 -13.40 -4.51 12.10
CA GLU A 25 -13.68 -5.61 11.18
C GLU A 25 -15.17 -5.93 11.05
N ALA A 26 -15.93 -5.80 12.14
CA ALA A 26 -17.38 -5.96 12.12
C ALA A 26 -18.09 -4.82 11.38
N ALA A 27 -17.48 -3.63 11.34
CA ALA A 27 -18.02 -2.46 10.65
C ALA A 27 -17.75 -2.46 9.12
N LEU A 28 -16.91 -3.37 8.60
CA LEU A 28 -16.67 -3.49 7.17
C LEU A 28 -17.96 -3.90 6.43
N LYS A 29 -18.46 -2.97 5.61
CA LYS A 29 -19.69 -3.17 4.84
C LYS A 29 -19.36 -3.91 3.55
N VAL A 30 -19.99 -5.07 3.36
CA VAL A 30 -19.97 -5.76 2.06
C VAL A 30 -20.78 -4.93 1.07
N ILE A 31 -20.18 -4.60 -0.07
CA ILE A 31 -20.88 -3.93 -1.17
C ILE A 31 -21.58 -4.96 -2.04
N THR A 32 -22.82 -4.67 -2.45
CA THR A 32 -23.53 -5.52 -3.42
C THR A 32 -22.94 -5.31 -4.83
N PRO A 33 -23.04 -6.31 -5.72
CA PRO A 33 -22.57 -6.16 -7.11
C PRO A 33 -23.21 -4.96 -7.83
N LEU A 34 -24.51 -4.72 -7.59
CA LEU A 34 -25.21 -3.55 -8.13
C LEU A 34 -24.56 -2.24 -7.65
N LYS A 35 -24.25 -2.14 -6.36
CA LYS A 35 -23.62 -0.94 -5.82
C LYS A 35 -22.20 -0.75 -6.35
N ALA A 36 -21.46 -1.84 -6.54
CA ALA A 36 -20.13 -1.82 -7.14
C ALA A 36 -20.19 -1.26 -8.58
N GLN A 37 -21.18 -1.68 -9.37
CA GLN A 37 -21.40 -1.16 -10.73
C GLN A 37 -21.76 0.34 -10.73
N GLU A 38 -22.65 0.77 -9.84
CA GLU A 38 -22.96 2.20 -9.70
C GLU A 38 -21.72 3.05 -9.36
N LEU A 39 -20.85 2.54 -8.49
CA LEU A 39 -19.61 3.23 -8.11
C LEU A 39 -18.61 3.25 -9.27
N LYS A 40 -18.53 2.16 -10.04
CA LYS A 40 -17.71 2.07 -11.26
C LYS A 40 -18.06 3.18 -12.26
N GLU A 41 -19.36 3.37 -12.50
CA GLU A 41 -19.86 4.36 -13.47
C GLU A 41 -19.68 5.80 -12.99
N LYS A 42 -19.73 6.04 -11.67
CA LYS A 42 -19.58 7.38 -11.08
C LYS A 42 -18.14 7.82 -10.87
N LEU A 43 -17.23 6.87 -10.64
CA LEU A 43 -15.83 7.15 -10.29
C LEU A 43 -14.93 6.80 -11.47
N PHE A 44 -14.37 5.60 -11.46
CA PHE A 44 -13.46 5.09 -12.48
C PHE A 44 -13.50 3.57 -12.48
N ASP A 45 -13.04 2.97 -13.58
CA ASP A 45 -12.87 1.52 -13.63
C ASP A 45 -11.75 1.09 -12.67
N TYR A 46 -12.11 0.34 -11.65
CA TYR A 46 -11.18 -0.16 -10.64
C TYR A 46 -10.53 -1.49 -11.05
N TRP A 47 -11.04 -2.16 -12.09
CA TRP A 47 -10.41 -3.33 -12.70
C TRP A 47 -9.98 -2.99 -14.13
N HIS A 48 -8.72 -2.56 -14.26
CA HIS A 48 -8.13 -2.26 -15.56
C HIS A 48 -6.92 -3.15 -15.81
N GLN A 49 -6.94 -3.86 -16.93
CA GLN A 49 -5.79 -4.58 -17.45
C GLN A 49 -5.17 -3.74 -18.57
N SER A 50 -3.86 -3.51 -18.50
CA SER A 50 -3.15 -2.83 -19.56
C SER A 50 -3.16 -3.64 -20.86
N PRO A 51 -3.12 -2.99 -22.04
CA PRO A 51 -2.97 -3.69 -23.30
C PRO A 51 -1.71 -4.56 -23.36
N ILE A 52 -1.74 -5.60 -24.20
CA ILE A 52 -0.59 -6.49 -24.42
C ILE A 52 0.63 -5.67 -24.84
N ASN A 53 1.73 -5.85 -24.11
CA ASN A 53 3.01 -5.21 -24.39
C ASN A 53 3.99 -6.22 -25.01
N LEU A 54 3.98 -6.32 -26.34
CA LEU A 54 4.84 -7.24 -27.11
C LEU A 54 6.34 -7.07 -26.81
N LYS A 55 6.77 -5.86 -26.45
CA LYS A 55 8.17 -5.58 -26.09
C LYS A 55 8.52 -6.18 -24.73
N ALA A 56 7.61 -6.08 -23.74
CA ALA A 56 7.80 -6.69 -22.44
C ALA A 56 7.76 -8.22 -22.51
N GLU A 57 6.87 -8.78 -23.35
CA GLU A 57 6.79 -10.22 -23.61
C GLU A 57 8.12 -10.75 -24.19
N LYS A 58 8.72 -10.05 -25.16
CA LYS A 58 10.00 -10.47 -25.71
C LYS A 58 11.16 -10.31 -24.72
N ASN A 59 11.17 -9.22 -23.96
CA ASN A 59 12.32 -8.83 -23.13
C ASN A 59 12.31 -9.47 -21.74
N HIS A 60 11.19 -10.00 -21.27
CA HIS A 60 10.98 -10.55 -19.92
C HIS A 60 11.67 -9.71 -18.82
N PRO A 61 11.32 -8.41 -18.68
CA PRO A 61 12.00 -7.53 -17.74
C PRO A 61 11.74 -7.96 -16.29
N SER A 62 12.81 -8.07 -15.50
CA SER A 62 12.68 -8.18 -14.05
C SER A 62 12.28 -6.85 -13.44
N VAL A 63 11.31 -6.87 -12.53
CA VAL A 63 10.86 -5.69 -11.79
C VAL A 63 11.43 -5.74 -10.37
N PHE A 64 12.15 -4.69 -9.99
CA PHE A 64 12.64 -4.49 -8.63
C PHE A 64 11.97 -3.24 -8.05
N VAL A 65 11.35 -3.39 -6.89
CA VAL A 65 10.69 -2.29 -6.18
C VAL A 65 11.45 -2.03 -4.89
N ASN A 66 12.03 -0.83 -4.77
CA ASN A 66 12.65 -0.36 -3.54
C ASN A 66 11.72 0.64 -2.87
N LEU A 67 11.21 0.29 -1.69
CA LEU A 67 10.41 1.20 -0.87
C LEU A 67 11.29 1.80 0.23
N MET A 68 11.33 3.13 0.30
CA MET A 68 12.07 3.86 1.34
C MET A 68 11.11 4.34 2.42
N GLU A 69 11.30 3.88 3.66
CA GLU A 69 10.49 4.29 4.79
C GLU A 69 10.68 5.78 5.10
N SER A 70 9.57 6.50 5.32
CA SER A 70 9.54 7.93 5.64
C SER A 70 10.17 8.88 4.60
N PHE A 71 10.35 8.44 3.35
CA PHE A 71 10.91 9.27 2.29
C PHE A 71 9.83 10.14 1.61
N GLY A 72 9.83 11.44 1.90
CA GLY A 72 8.98 12.44 1.25
C GLY A 72 9.73 13.26 0.19
N LEU A 73 9.03 13.67 -0.87
CA LEU A 73 9.63 14.43 -1.98
C LEU A 73 10.19 15.79 -1.54
N ASN A 74 9.72 16.34 -0.43
CA ASN A 74 10.26 17.56 0.17
C ASN A 74 11.77 17.47 0.47
N LEU A 75 12.33 16.26 0.71
CA LEU A 75 13.77 16.09 0.89
C LEU A 75 14.57 16.45 -0.38
N ALA A 76 13.97 16.26 -1.56
CA ALA A 76 14.57 16.67 -2.82
C ALA A 76 14.64 18.20 -2.93
N ASP A 77 13.64 18.92 -2.41
CA ASP A 77 13.60 20.39 -2.46
C ASP A 77 14.66 21.05 -1.58
N PHE A 78 15.10 20.37 -0.51
CA PHE A 78 16.19 20.84 0.36
C PHE A 78 17.58 20.40 -0.10
N THR A 79 17.66 19.55 -1.13
CA THR A 79 18.94 19.06 -1.66
C THR A 79 19.68 20.16 -2.42
N ASN A 80 20.95 20.41 -2.07
CA ASN A 80 21.81 21.41 -2.71
C ASN A 80 23.27 20.93 -2.77
N THR A 81 24.18 21.80 -3.23
CA THR A 81 25.61 21.47 -3.38
C THR A 81 26.31 21.16 -2.07
N GLU A 82 25.84 21.72 -0.95
CA GLU A 82 26.41 21.49 0.38
C GLU A 82 25.74 20.29 1.07
N HIS A 83 24.46 20.05 0.79
CA HIS A 83 23.63 19.03 1.44
C HIS A 83 22.95 18.14 0.39
N ASN A 84 23.54 16.96 0.13
CA ASN A 84 22.95 15.98 -0.78
C ASN A 84 22.10 14.95 -0.04
N PHE A 85 20.80 15.22 0.15
CA PHE A 85 19.87 14.28 0.79
C PHE A 85 19.41 13.15 -0.12
N LEU A 86 19.58 13.30 -1.45
CA LEU A 86 19.23 12.26 -2.42
C LEU A 86 20.35 11.22 -2.59
N GLY A 87 21.60 11.59 -2.31
CA GLY A 87 22.75 10.69 -2.46
C GLY A 87 22.79 10.09 -3.87
N SER A 88 22.82 8.76 -3.95
CA SER A 88 22.84 8.00 -5.21
C SER A 88 21.53 8.09 -6.03
N LEU A 89 20.41 8.55 -5.44
CA LEU A 89 19.15 8.75 -6.16
C LEU A 89 19.15 10.01 -7.04
N ASP A 90 20.04 10.97 -6.78
CA ASP A 90 20.07 12.25 -7.49
C ASP A 90 20.18 12.07 -9.02
N LYS A 91 20.98 11.11 -9.49
CA LYS A 91 21.10 10.80 -10.92
C LYS A 91 19.77 10.35 -11.53
N HIS A 92 19.01 9.52 -10.81
CA HIS A 92 17.74 8.96 -11.26
C HIS A 92 16.66 10.04 -11.32
N PHE A 93 16.70 11.01 -10.41
CA PHE A 93 15.81 12.18 -10.42
C PHE A 93 16.02 13.09 -11.66
N LYS A 94 17.22 13.06 -12.26
CA LYS A 94 17.58 13.87 -13.43
C LYS A 94 17.42 13.14 -14.76
N GLN A 95 17.62 11.83 -14.77
CA GLN A 95 17.75 11.03 -16.00
C GLN A 95 16.53 10.14 -16.27
N ASP A 96 15.80 9.73 -15.23
CA ASP A 96 14.70 8.78 -15.36
C ASP A 96 13.33 9.47 -15.23
N PHE A 97 12.28 8.65 -15.31
CA PHE A 97 10.92 9.11 -15.14
C PHE A 97 10.61 9.36 -13.65
N LEU A 98 10.26 10.60 -13.31
CA LEU A 98 9.95 11.02 -11.94
C LEU A 98 8.50 11.49 -11.79
N PHE A 99 7.75 10.84 -10.90
CA PHE A 99 6.41 11.28 -10.52
C PHE A 99 6.46 12.32 -9.39
N LYS A 100 6.43 13.61 -9.73
CA LYS A 100 6.46 14.71 -8.74
C LYS A 100 5.13 14.95 -8.01
N ARG A 101 4.03 14.40 -8.53
CA ARG A 101 2.67 14.53 -7.97
C ARG A 101 2.17 13.16 -7.49
N PHE A 102 2.99 12.52 -6.68
CA PHE A 102 2.68 11.24 -6.05
C PHE A 102 2.32 11.48 -4.59
N LEU A 103 1.20 10.91 -4.14
CA LEU A 103 0.76 10.96 -2.75
C LEU A 103 0.65 9.55 -2.22
N SER A 104 1.16 9.32 -1.02
CA SER A 104 0.93 8.05 -0.34
C SER A 104 -0.56 7.89 -0.06
N SER A 105 -1.05 6.66 -0.14
CA SER A 105 -2.45 6.35 0.20
C SER A 105 -2.73 6.53 1.70
N SER A 106 -1.68 6.53 2.53
CA SER A 106 -1.75 6.74 3.98
C SER A 106 -0.45 7.33 4.52
N ASN A 107 -0.48 7.81 5.77
CA ASN A 107 0.68 8.35 6.48
C ASN A 107 1.45 7.28 7.26
N GLY A 108 0.93 6.05 7.38
CA GLY A 108 1.58 4.96 8.10
C GLY A 108 2.16 3.90 7.16
N THR A 109 3.23 3.23 7.59
CA THR A 109 3.88 2.15 6.84
C THR A 109 2.92 0.99 6.56
N ILE A 110 2.26 0.45 7.60
CA ILE A 110 1.28 -0.64 7.49
C ILE A 110 0.10 -0.31 6.57
N PRO A 111 -0.64 0.80 6.76
CA PRO A 111 -1.75 1.13 5.86
C PRO A 111 -1.30 1.43 4.42
N SER A 112 -0.09 1.96 4.22
CA SER A 112 0.46 2.14 2.87
C SER A 112 0.68 0.80 2.17
N PHE A 113 1.24 -0.19 2.87
CA PHE A 113 1.37 -1.55 2.34
C PHE A 113 0.03 -2.25 2.10
N ALA A 114 -0.93 -2.08 3.00
CA ALA A 114 -2.27 -2.65 2.82
C ALA A 114 -2.94 -2.14 1.53
N ASN A 115 -2.77 -0.86 1.21
CA ASN A 115 -3.24 -0.28 -0.04
C ASN A 115 -2.39 -0.70 -1.25
N LEU A 116 -1.07 -0.77 -1.13
CA LEU A 116 -0.19 -1.12 -2.24
C LEU A 116 -0.39 -2.55 -2.72
N PHE A 117 -0.54 -3.51 -1.79
CA PHE A 117 -0.63 -4.93 -2.13
C PHE A 117 -2.06 -5.44 -2.30
N PHE A 118 -3.02 -4.91 -1.52
CA PHE A 118 -4.38 -5.42 -1.49
C PHE A 118 -5.44 -4.39 -1.90
N VAL A 119 -5.03 -3.15 -2.21
CA VAL A 119 -5.95 -2.02 -2.43
C VAL A 119 -6.99 -1.92 -1.29
N SER A 120 -6.55 -2.27 -0.08
CA SER A 120 -7.44 -2.39 1.07
C SER A 120 -7.46 -1.08 1.86
N PRO A 121 -8.64 -0.48 2.11
CA PRO A 121 -8.77 0.63 3.05
C PRO A 121 -8.59 0.18 4.50
N PHE A 122 -8.56 -1.13 4.76
CA PHE A 122 -8.37 -1.70 6.09
C PHE A 122 -6.89 -2.02 6.33
N SER A 123 -6.24 -1.22 7.16
CA SER A 123 -4.80 -1.28 7.44
C SER A 123 -4.34 -2.64 7.99
N ASN A 124 -5.18 -3.27 8.81
CA ASN A 124 -4.85 -4.51 9.50
C ASN A 124 -5.30 -5.77 8.74
N ILE A 125 -5.52 -5.66 7.42
CA ILE A 125 -6.03 -6.77 6.59
C ILE A 125 -5.19 -8.05 6.73
N SER A 126 -3.86 -7.92 6.86
CA SER A 126 -2.92 -9.04 6.98
C SER A 126 -2.98 -9.78 8.32
N THR A 127 -3.55 -9.17 9.36
CA THR A 127 -3.74 -9.78 10.70
C THR A 127 -5.22 -9.98 11.04
N SER A 128 -6.10 -9.72 10.08
CA SER A 128 -7.55 -9.77 10.27
C SER A 128 -8.11 -11.18 10.14
N LYS A 129 -9.44 -11.33 10.35
CA LYS A 129 -10.15 -12.58 10.01
C LYS A 129 -10.03 -12.99 8.54
N PHE A 130 -9.65 -12.07 7.63
CA PHE A 130 -9.47 -12.32 6.20
C PHE A 130 -8.05 -12.77 5.83
N GLN A 131 -7.11 -12.85 6.78
CA GLN A 131 -5.71 -13.20 6.52
C GLN A 131 -5.53 -14.49 5.71
N LYS A 132 -6.44 -15.46 5.86
CA LYS A 132 -6.39 -16.77 5.18
C LYS A 132 -7.25 -16.85 3.93
N THR A 133 -7.83 -15.73 3.50
CA THR A 133 -8.60 -15.64 2.26
C THR A 133 -7.62 -15.48 1.11
N TYR A 134 -7.53 -16.50 0.26
CA TYR A 134 -6.78 -16.41 -0.97
C TYR A 134 -7.56 -15.56 -1.97
N LEU A 135 -6.87 -14.61 -2.60
CA LEU A 135 -7.37 -13.90 -3.76
C LEU A 135 -7.06 -14.75 -4.99
N ASP A 136 -7.99 -14.77 -5.95
CA ASP A 136 -7.72 -15.41 -7.22
C ASP A 136 -6.52 -14.71 -7.89
N LEU A 137 -5.54 -15.51 -8.34
CA LEU A 137 -4.42 -15.03 -9.13
C LEU A 137 -4.97 -14.69 -10.52
N THR A 138 -5.36 -13.44 -10.72
CA THR A 138 -5.65 -12.89 -12.05
C THR A 138 -4.37 -12.69 -12.84
#